data_AF-A0A538KXL4-F1
#
_entry.id   AF-A0A538KXL4-F1
#
_cell.length_a   1.000
_cell.length_b   1.000
_cell.length_c   1.000
_cell.angle_alpha   90.00
_cell.angle_beta   90.00
_cell.angle_gamma   90.00
#
_symmetry.space_group_name_H-M   'P 1'
#
loop_
_entity.id
_entity.type
_entity.pdbx_description
1 polymer ?
#
loop_
_entity_poly.entity_id
_entity_poly.type
_entity_poly.pdbx_seq_one_letter_code
_entity_poly.pdbx_strand_id
1 'polypeptide(L)'
;MLMTMDPLEALELGQRVRIDVLVDDAELSGDRPSLVDRLRSIQPEVRLVRILDPDEQEVSERNGAVPLRRPFSLDELETAVAEALACEASMD
;
A
#
# COMPACT_ATOMS: atom_id res chain seq x y z
N MET A 1 1.09 10.36 10.02
CA MET A 1 1.74 9.89 8.78
C MET A 1 3.21 9.66 9.08
N LEU A 2 3.71 8.47 8.80
CA LEU A 2 5.12 8.11 8.94
C LEU A 2 5.63 7.75 7.55
N MET A 3 6.82 8.22 7.20
CA MET A 3 7.43 7.99 5.89
C MET A 3 8.83 7.45 6.09
N THR A 4 9.19 6.40 5.36
CA THR A 4 10.55 5.86 5.29
C THR A 4 10.86 5.47 3.85
N MET A 5 12.12 5.59 3.48
CA MET A 5 12.67 5.11 2.20
C MET A 5 13.38 3.76 2.37
N ASP A 6 13.45 3.22 3.59
CA ASP A 6 14.07 1.93 3.90
C ASP A 6 12.99 0.87 4.16
N PRO A 7 12.86 -0.15 3.28
CA PRO A 7 11.90 -1.24 3.47
C PRO A 7 12.13 -2.03 4.78
N LEU A 8 13.36 -2.09 5.31
CA LEU A 8 13.63 -2.76 6.57
C LEU A 8 13.05 -1.97 7.75
N GLU A 9 13.24 -0.65 7.75
CA GLU A 9 12.64 0.24 8.75
C GLU A 9 11.11 0.11 8.73
N ALA A 10 10.50 0.08 7.54
CA ALA A 10 9.06 -0.13 7.39
C ALA A 10 8.58 -1.44 8.04
N LEU A 11 9.36 -2.52 7.91
CA LEU A 11 9.03 -3.82 8.52
C LEU A 11 9.20 -3.79 10.05
N GLU A 12 10.28 -3.18 10.56
CA GLU A 12 10.49 -3.01 12.00
C GLU A 12 9.40 -2.18 12.65
N LEU A 13 8.93 -1.14 11.96
CA LEU A 13 7.77 -0.34 12.36
C LEU A 13 6.51 -1.20 12.39
N GLY A 14 6.27 -2.01 11.34
CA GLY A 14 5.18 -2.98 11.28
C GLY A 14 5.19 -4.05 12.39
N GLN A 15 6.29 -4.23 13.11
CA GLN A 15 6.30 -5.11 14.30
C GLN A 15 5.88 -4.39 15.58
N ARG A 16 5.90 -3.06 15.59
CA ARG A 16 5.72 -2.22 16.79
C ARG A 16 4.43 -1.43 16.78
N VAL A 17 3.92 -1.07 15.61
CA VAL A 17 2.69 -0.29 15.44
C VAL A 17 1.75 -0.98 14.48
N ARG A 18 0.44 -0.84 14.74
CA ARG A 18 -0.58 -1.21 13.77
C ARG A 18 -0.53 -0.22 12.61
N ILE A 19 -0.48 -0.75 11.38
CA ILE A 19 -0.52 0.03 10.15
C ILE A 19 -1.82 -0.31 9.45
N ASP A 20 -2.73 0.66 9.38
CA ASP A 20 -4.03 0.45 8.72
C ASP A 20 -3.89 0.54 7.19
N VAL A 21 -3.04 1.43 6.70
CA VAL A 21 -2.77 1.62 5.26
C VAL A 21 -1.28 1.78 5.03
N LEU A 22 -0.76 1.01 4.07
CA LEU A 22 0.56 1.16 3.47
C LEU A 22 0.39 1.82 2.10
N VAL A 23 1.13 2.90 1.86
CA VAL A 23 1.29 3.49 0.53
C VAL A 23 2.65 3.03 0.01
N ASP A 24 2.63 2.25 -1.08
CA ASP A 24 3.82 1.62 -1.66
C ASP A 24 4.06 2.12 -3.08
N ASP A 25 5.32 2.25 -3.43
CA ASP A 25 5.79 2.66 -4.75
C ASP A 25 6.32 1.44 -5.50
N ALA A 26 5.66 1.08 -6.61
CA ALA A 26 5.99 -0.14 -7.35
C ALA A 26 7.46 -0.17 -7.83
N GLU A 27 8.02 0.99 -8.18
CA GLU A 27 9.42 1.12 -8.61
C GLU A 27 10.43 0.79 -7.49
N LEU A 28 10.07 1.07 -6.24
CA LEU A 28 10.93 0.86 -5.08
C LEU A 28 10.83 -0.58 -4.53
N SER A 29 9.82 -1.34 -4.95
CA SER A 29 9.46 -2.63 -4.35
C SER A 29 10.27 -3.84 -4.85
N GLY A 30 10.86 -3.80 -6.07
CA GLY A 30 11.84 -4.78 -6.56
C GLY A 30 11.47 -6.28 -6.54
N ASP A 31 12.39 -7.14 -6.96
CA ASP A 31 12.21 -8.59 -7.21
C ASP A 31 12.28 -9.50 -5.95
N ARG A 32 12.13 -8.92 -4.75
CA ARG A 32 12.14 -9.64 -3.46
C ARG A 32 10.71 -10.00 -3.03
N PRO A 33 10.47 -10.94 -2.10
CA PRO A 33 9.14 -11.07 -1.51
C PRO A 33 8.73 -9.70 -1.00
N SER A 34 7.64 -9.18 -1.56
CA SER A 34 7.35 -7.76 -1.49
C SER A 34 7.24 -7.34 -0.03
N LEU A 35 7.67 -6.13 0.31
CA LEU A 35 7.49 -5.55 1.65
C LEU A 35 6.05 -5.77 2.14
N VAL A 36 5.09 -5.66 1.22
CA VAL A 36 3.67 -5.96 1.39
C VAL A 36 3.43 -7.39 1.90
N ASP A 37 3.99 -8.42 1.27
CA ASP A 37 3.78 -9.82 1.67
C ASP A 37 4.31 -10.07 3.09
N ARG A 38 5.49 -9.53 3.39
CA ARG A 38 6.10 -9.63 4.73
C ARG A 38 5.26 -8.91 5.77
N LEU A 39 4.82 -7.68 5.47
CA LEU A 39 4.00 -6.91 6.38
C LEU A 39 2.64 -7.59 6.60
N ARG A 40 2.02 -8.14 5.57
CA ARG A 40 0.76 -8.92 5.68
C ARG A 40 0.89 -10.19 6.49
N SER A 41 2.06 -10.84 6.48
CA SER A 41 2.30 -11.99 7.37
C SER A 41 2.30 -11.62 8.86
N ILE A 42 2.59 -10.36 9.19
CA ILE A 42 2.60 -9.82 10.56
C ILE A 42 1.25 -9.17 10.88
N GLN A 43 0.69 -8.43 9.92
CA GLN A 43 -0.53 -7.66 10.00
C GLN A 43 -1.42 -7.96 8.79
N PRO A 44 -2.22 -9.04 8.83
CA PRO A 44 -3.05 -9.46 7.69
C PRO A 44 -4.06 -8.40 7.22
N GLU A 45 -4.46 -7.50 8.11
CA GLU A 45 -5.44 -6.44 7.84
C GLU A 45 -4.85 -5.21 7.14
N VAL A 46 -3.53 -5.15 6.93
CA VAL A 46 -2.91 -3.97 6.30
C VAL A 46 -3.42 -3.78 4.87
N ARG A 47 -3.95 -2.59 4.61
CA ARG A 47 -4.50 -2.21 3.31
C ARG A 47 -3.44 -1.52 2.47
N LEU A 48 -3.57 -1.60 1.16
CA LEU A 48 -2.53 -1.16 0.24
C LEU A 48 -3.07 -0.11 -0.71
N VAL A 49 -2.40 1.04 -0.77
CA VAL A 49 -2.46 1.97 -1.89
C VAL A 49 -1.17 1.80 -2.67
N ARG A 50 -1.25 1.55 -3.97
CA ARG A 50 -0.07 1.35 -4.84
C ARG A 50 0.06 2.52 -5.80
N ILE A 51 1.20 3.18 -5.74
CA ILE A 51 1.56 4.23 -6.68
C ILE A 51 2.06 3.56 -7.96
N LEU A 52 1.50 4.00 -9.09
CA LEU A 52 1.80 3.49 -10.43
C LEU A 52 2.21 4.64 -11.34
N ASP A 53 3.11 4.37 -12.28
CA ASP A 53 3.36 5.27 -13.40
C ASP A 53 2.25 5.19 -14.46
N PRO A 54 2.10 6.22 -15.32
CA PRO A 54 1.01 6.29 -16.30
C PRO A 54 0.90 5.06 -17.21
N ASP A 55 2.06 4.47 -17.55
CA ASP A 55 2.18 3.36 -18.49
C ASP A 55 2.27 1.99 -17.79
N GLU A 56 2.32 1.97 -16.45
CA GLU A 56 2.29 0.72 -15.69
C GLU A 56 0.88 0.11 -15.75
N GLN A 57 0.81 -1.11 -16.29
CA GLN A 57 -0.40 -1.90 -16.24
C GLN A 57 -0.68 -2.29 -14.78
N GLU A 58 -1.94 -2.21 -14.37
CA GLU A 58 -2.39 -2.70 -13.07
C GLU A 58 -1.97 -4.18 -12.95
N VAL A 59 -0.92 -4.43 -12.17
CA VAL A 59 -0.43 -5.79 -11.93
C VAL A 59 -1.43 -6.47 -11.01
N SER A 60 -2.52 -6.95 -11.62
CA SER A 60 -3.60 -7.79 -11.10
C SER A 60 -4.15 -7.41 -9.71
N GLU A 61 -5.47 -7.30 -9.66
CA GLU A 61 -6.36 -7.25 -8.49
C GLU A 61 -6.07 -8.28 -7.37
N ARG A 62 -5.10 -9.20 -7.57
CA ARG A 62 -4.66 -10.26 -6.66
C ARG A 62 -4.28 -9.78 -5.26
N ASN A 63 -3.96 -8.50 -5.06
CA ASN A 63 -3.54 -7.98 -3.76
C ASN A 63 -4.56 -7.05 -3.10
N GLY A 64 -5.73 -6.78 -3.71
CA GLY A 64 -6.72 -5.85 -3.14
C GLY A 64 -6.15 -4.44 -2.91
N ALA A 65 -5.25 -3.99 -3.79
CA ALA A 65 -4.59 -2.69 -3.69
C ALA A 65 -5.41 -1.63 -4.43
N VAL A 66 -5.56 -0.45 -3.83
CA VAL A 66 -6.13 0.72 -4.51
C VAL A 66 -5.03 1.39 -5.35
N PRO A 67 -5.20 1.52 -6.67
CA PRO A 67 -4.20 2.14 -7.53
C PRO A 67 -4.23 3.68 -7.40
N LEU A 68 -3.06 4.32 -7.39
CA LEU A 68 -2.89 5.77 -7.45
C LEU A 68 -1.87 6.11 -8.55
N ARG A 69 -2.31 6.69 -9.67
CA ARG A 69 -1.44 6.94 -10.82
C ARG A 69 -0.73 8.29 -10.73
N ARG A 70 0.56 8.33 -11.09
CA ARG A 70 1.30 9.58 -11.26
C ARG A 70 0.93 10.30 -12.56
N PRO A 71 1.01 11.65 -12.59
CA PRO A 71 1.04 12.52 -11.43
C PRO A 71 -0.32 12.53 -10.71
N PHE A 72 -0.31 12.68 -9.39
CA PHE A 72 -1.52 12.82 -8.58
C PHE A 72 -1.42 14.04 -7.65
N SER A 73 -2.58 14.59 -7.32
CA SER A 73 -2.79 15.63 -6.32
C SER A 73 -2.92 15.04 -4.91
N LEU A 74 -2.85 15.92 -3.90
CA LEU A 74 -3.08 15.51 -2.52
C LEU A 74 -4.50 14.96 -2.33
N ASP A 75 -5.51 15.58 -2.95
CA ASP A 75 -6.90 15.15 -2.87
C ASP A 75 -7.10 13.73 -3.44
N GLU A 76 -6.38 13.40 -4.52
CA GLU A 76 -6.39 12.05 -5.10
C GLU A 76 -5.73 11.02 -4.17
N LEU A 77 -4.66 11.39 -3.46
CA LEU A 77 -4.06 10.53 -2.43
C LEU A 77 -5.02 10.31 -1.26
N GLU A 78 -5.66 11.37 -0.76
CA GLU A 78 -6.64 11.27 0.33
C GLU A 78 -7.83 10.39 -0.06
N THR A 79 -8.31 10.53 -1.30
CA THR A 79 -9.39 9.70 -1.87
C THR A 79 -8.98 8.23 -1.93
N ALA A 80 -7.79 7.92 -2.44
CA ALA A 80 -7.30 6.55 -2.53
C ALA A 80 -7.11 5.89 -1.14
N VAL A 81 -6.63 6.66 -0.16
CA VAL A 81 -6.52 6.18 1.23
C VAL A 81 -7.89 5.92 1.84
N ALA A 82 -8.85 6.82 1.62
CA ALA A 82 -10.23 6.64 2.10
C ALA A 82 -10.89 5.41 1.47
N GLU A 83 -10.70 5.20 0.17
CA GLU A 83 -11.19 4.01 -0.54
C GLU A 83 -10.60 2.73 0.03
N ALA A 84 -9.27 2.71 0.25
CA ALA A 84 -8.61 1.58 0.89
C ALA A 84 -9.23 1.29 2.25
N LEU A 85 -9.46 2.32 3.07
CA LEU A 85 -10.06 2.15 4.39
C LEU A 85 -11.53 1.69 4.37
N ALA A 86 -12.31 2.11 3.37
CA ALA A 86 -13.74 1.83 3.26
C ALA A 86 -14.07 0.40 2.79
N CYS A 87 -13.10 -0.35 2.28
CA CYS A 87 -13.29 -1.71 1.75
C CYS A 87 -13.74 -2.74 2.83
N GLU A 88 -13.85 -2.34 4.10
CA GLU A 88 -14.50 -3.10 5.20
C GLU A 88 -16.03 -3.26 5.05
N ALA A 89 -16.71 -2.39 4.31
CA ALA A 89 -18.17 -2.23 4.44
C ALA A 89 -19.03 -3.13 3.53
N SER A 90 -18.47 -4.10 2.80
CA SER A 90 -19.22 -4.93 1.83
C SER A 90 -19.15 -6.45 2.08
N MET A 91 -18.75 -6.87 3.27
CA MET A 91 -18.85 -8.27 3.70
C MET A 91 -19.67 -8.38 5.00
N ASP A 92 -20.95 -8.02 4.91
CA ASP A 92 -22.01 -8.43 5.85
C ASP A 92 -23.18 -9.03 5.06
#